data_AF-A0A3N4IXC3-F1
#
_entry.id   AF-A0A3N4IXC3-F1
#
_cell.length_a   1.000
_cell.length_b   1.000
_cell.length_c   1.000
_cell.angle_alpha   90.00
_cell.angle_beta   90.00
_cell.angle_gamma   90.00
#
_symmetry.space_group_name_H-M   'P 1'
#
loop_
_entity.id
_entity.type
_entity.pdbx_description
1 polymer ?
#
loop_
_entity_poly.entity_id
_entity_poly.type
_entity_poly.pdbx_seq_one_letter_code
_entity_poly.pdbx_strand_id
1 'polypeptide(L)'
;MKPFFDLFFLIYIEQIYKTLIVNCDQTGIVLVPGGADYTYEEWGAKQVAIHGWDENHAFTLLISITISSELLPTKSIWTGKTEYSLPTLLY
;
A
#
# COMPACT_ATOMS: atom_id res chain seq x y z
N MET A 1 -8.54 -1.57 25.36
CA MET A 1 -8.11 -0.43 26.21
C MET A 1 -6.74 -0.60 26.84
N LYS A 2 -6.34 -1.79 27.31
CA LYS A 2 -5.03 -1.99 27.97
C LYS A 2 -3.79 -1.46 27.22
N PRO A 3 -3.58 -1.75 25.91
CA PRO A 3 -2.39 -1.30 25.19
C PRO A 3 -2.27 0.23 25.02
N PHE A 4 -3.38 0.97 25.10
CA PHE A 4 -3.35 2.44 25.05
C PHE A 4 -2.74 3.04 26.32
N PHE A 5 -3.12 2.53 27.48
CA PHE A 5 -2.56 2.99 28.76
C PHE A 5 -1.10 2.57 28.92
N ASP A 6 -0.74 1.38 28.42
CA ASP A 6 0.65 0.90 28.44
C ASP A 6 1.55 1.81 27.58
N LEU A 7 1.11 2.22 26.39
CA LEU A 7 1.83 3.16 25.54
C LEU A 7 1.97 4.53 26.20
N PHE A 8 0.90 5.06 26.79
CA PHE A 8 0.93 6.35 27.50
C PHE A 8 1.91 6.33 28.67
N PHE A 9 1.89 5.27 29.48
CA PHE A 9 2.79 5.09 30.60
C PHE A 9 4.26 5.02 30.14
N LEU A 10 4.53 4.31 29.04
CA LEU A 10 5.88 4.24 28.47
C LEU A 10 6.38 5.61 27.99
N ILE A 11 5.53 6.39 27.31
CA ILE A 11 5.87 7.75 26.88
C ILE A 11 6.17 8.63 28.10
N TYR A 12 5.40 8.49 29.18
CA TYR A 12 5.59 9.26 30.40
C TYR A 12 6.89 8.91 31.13
N ILE A 13 7.24 7.63 31.25
CA ILE A 13 8.46 7.22 31.95
C ILE A 13 9.71 7.48 31.12
N GLU A 14 9.69 7.07 29.85
CA GLU A 14 10.87 7.06 28.98
C GLU A 14 11.07 8.39 28.23
N GLN A 15 10.14 9.35 28.40
CA GLN A 15 10.19 10.66 27.74
C GLN A 15 10.37 10.56 26.22
N ILE A 16 9.69 9.59 25.61
CA ILE A 16 9.79 9.29 24.17
C ILE A 16 9.35 10.52 23.37
N TYR A 17 10.22 10.99 22.48
CA TYR A 17 9.90 12.08 21.57
C TYR A 17 8.74 11.70 20.65
N LYS A 18 7.82 12.64 20.45
CA LYS A 18 6.65 12.45 19.57
C LYS A 18 7.04 11.99 18.16
N THR A 19 8.14 12.49 17.62
CA THR A 19 8.66 12.10 16.31
C THR A 19 9.03 10.62 16.19
N LEU A 20 9.26 9.93 17.32
CA LEU A 20 9.61 8.51 17.35
C LEU A 20 8.41 7.57 17.49
N ILE A 21 7.22 8.12 17.72
CA ILE A 21 5.98 7.35 17.83
C ILE A 21 5.32 7.35 16.46
N VAL A 22 5.43 6.22 15.76
CA VAL A 22 4.95 6.06 14.39
C VAL A 22 3.76 5.11 14.37
N ASN A 23 2.67 5.56 13.76
CA ASN A 23 1.58 4.68 13.36
C ASN A 23 1.81 4.26 11.90
N CYS A 24 1.84 2.96 11.64
CA CYS A 24 2.04 2.39 10.31
C CYS A 24 0.91 1.44 9.99
N ASP A 25 0.40 1.47 8.77
CA ASP A 25 -0.53 0.47 8.27
C ASP A 25 -0.28 0.17 6.79
N GLN A 26 -0.74 -0.99 6.35
CA GLN A 26 -0.65 -1.44 4.96
C GLN A 26 -2.03 -1.50 4.33
N THR A 27 -2.15 -1.05 3.09
CA THR A 27 -3.39 -1.13 2.32
C THR A 27 -3.13 -1.69 0.92
N GLY A 28 -4.07 -2.49 0.42
CA GLY A 28 -4.03 -2.99 -0.95
C GLY A 28 -4.62 -1.95 -1.91
N ILE A 29 -3.87 -1.60 -2.95
CA ILE A 29 -4.31 -0.69 -4.02
C ILE A 29 -4.52 -1.50 -5.28
N VAL A 30 -5.77 -1.55 -5.76
CA VAL A 30 -6.12 -2.17 -7.04
C VAL A 30 -5.81 -1.20 -8.16
N LEU A 31 -5.10 -1.67 -9.18
CA LEU A 31 -4.84 -0.95 -10.41
C LEU A 31 -5.96 -1.23 -11.40
N VAL A 32 -6.57 -0.16 -11.87
CA VAL A 32 -7.57 -0.22 -12.93
C VAL A 32 -6.91 0.27 -14.21
N PRO A 33 -6.79 -0.56 -15.26
CA PRO A 33 -6.28 -0.10 -16.54
C PRO A 33 -7.24 0.97 -17.07
N GLY A 34 -6.71 2.08 -17.60
CA GLY A 34 -7.40 3.36 -17.74
C GLY A 34 -8.73 3.34 -18.51
N GLY A 35 -9.83 3.03 -17.81
CA GLY A 35 -11.18 2.99 -18.37
C GLY A 35 -11.53 1.67 -19.05
N ALA A 36 -12.65 1.65 -19.78
CA ALA A 36 -13.16 0.46 -20.47
C ALA A 36 -12.36 0.05 -21.72
N ASP A 37 -11.37 0.86 -22.11
CA ASP A 37 -10.63 0.69 -23.37
C ASP A 37 -9.38 -0.19 -23.24
N TYR A 38 -8.96 -0.52 -22.01
CA TYR A 38 -7.76 -1.29 -21.73
C TYR A 38 -8.02 -2.39 -20.70
N THR A 39 -7.31 -3.50 -20.80
CA THR A 39 -7.37 -4.63 -19.87
C THR A 39 -5.97 -5.18 -19.62
N TYR A 40 -5.80 -5.88 -18.50
CA TYR A 40 -4.59 -6.64 -18.19
C TYR A 40 -4.63 -8.10 -18.67
N GLU A 41 -5.64 -8.49 -19.45
CA GLU A 41 -5.71 -9.82 -20.07
C GLU A 41 -4.58 -10.08 -21.08
N GLU A 42 -4.36 -11.35 -21.37
CA GLU A 42 -3.38 -11.77 -22.36
C GLU A 42 -3.72 -11.23 -23.77
N TRP A 43 -2.68 -10.86 -24.52
CA TRP A 43 -2.87 -10.39 -25.89
C TRP A 43 -3.51 -11.47 -26.77
N GLY A 44 -4.61 -11.11 -27.44
CA GLY A 44 -5.37 -12.04 -28.28
C GLY A 44 -6.45 -12.84 -27.54
N ALA A 45 -6.67 -12.58 -26.25
CA ALA A 45 -7.80 -13.13 -25.51
C ALA A 45 -9.13 -12.77 -26.21
N LYS A 46 -9.97 -13.79 -26.40
CA LYS A 46 -11.32 -13.63 -27.01
C LYS A 46 -12.39 -13.30 -25.99
N GLN A 47 -12.11 -13.55 -24.72
CA GLN A 47 -12.99 -13.28 -23.59
C GLN A 47 -12.17 -12.48 -22.58
N VAL A 48 -12.68 -11.30 -22.24
CA VAL A 48 -12.07 -10.38 -21.28
C VAL A 48 -13.02 -10.29 -20.10
N ALA A 49 -12.55 -10.57 -18.90
CA ALA A 49 -13.35 -10.40 -17.69
C ALA A 49 -13.74 -8.92 -17.53
N ILE A 50 -14.95 -8.68 -16.99
CA ILE A 50 -15.39 -7.31 -16.72
C ILE A 50 -14.59 -6.74 -15.54
N HIS A 51 -14.21 -5.47 -15.65
CA HIS A 51 -13.46 -4.73 -14.63
C HIS A 51 -13.94 -5.01 -13.21
N GLY A 52 -13.00 -5.36 -12.33
CA GLY A 52 -13.26 -5.52 -10.89
C GLY A 52 -13.88 -6.85 -10.45
N TRP A 53 -14.01 -7.85 -11.33
CA TRP A 53 -14.48 -9.19 -10.93
C TRP A 53 -13.35 -10.21 -10.75
N ASP A 54 -12.27 -10.15 -11.54
CA ASP A 54 -11.15 -11.12 -11.47
C ASP A 54 -9.74 -10.49 -11.69
N GLU A 55 -9.65 -9.16 -11.63
CA GLU A 55 -8.41 -8.45 -11.90
C GLU A 55 -7.54 -8.34 -10.64
N ASN A 56 -6.56 -9.24 -10.53
CA ASN A 56 -5.63 -9.32 -9.40
C ASN A 56 -4.39 -8.42 -9.55
N HIS A 57 -4.51 -7.30 -10.29
CA HIS A 57 -3.43 -6.33 -10.42
C HIS A 57 -3.52 -5.33 -9.28
N ALA A 58 -2.80 -5.61 -8.20
CA ALA A 58 -2.74 -4.77 -7.03
C ALA A 58 -1.32 -4.68 -6.49
N PHE A 59 -1.04 -3.60 -5.76
CA PHE A 59 0.18 -3.47 -5.00
C PHE A 59 -0.14 -3.11 -3.55
N THR A 60 0.79 -3.35 -2.63
CA THR A 60 0.62 -2.97 -1.23
C THR A 60 1.28 -1.63 -0.99
N LEU A 61 0.54 -0.70 -0.41
CA LEU A 61 1.04 0.60 0.04
C LEU A 61 1.23 0.57 1.54
N LEU A 62 2.47 0.77 2.00
CA LEU A 62 2.79 1.00 3.40
C LEU A 62 2.80 2.50 3.65
N ILE A 63 1.86 2.98 4.46
CA ILE A 63 1.77 4.38 4.89
C ILE A 63 2.16 4.46 6.35
N SER A 64 2.89 5.51 6.71
CA SER A 64 3.24 5.76 8.09
C SER A 64 3.21 7.25 8.43
N ILE A 65 2.75 7.56 9.63
CA ILE A 65 2.62 8.92 10.15
C ILE A 65 3.09 8.97 11.60
N THR A 66 3.84 10.00 11.96
CA THR A 66 4.25 10.24 13.35
C THR A 66 3.10 10.87 14.14
N ILE A 67 3.13 10.75 15.48
CA ILE A 67 2.15 11.46 16.33
C ILE A 67 2.33 12.99 16.29
N SER A 68 3.45 13.49 15.76
CA SER A 68 3.67 14.90 15.44
C SER A 68 3.11 15.32 14.08
N SER A 69 2.26 14.48 13.47
CA SER A 69 1.59 14.73 12.19
C SER A 69 2.53 14.81 10.99
N GLU A 70 3.71 14.18 11.07
CA GLU A 70 4.64 14.08 9.95
C GLU A 70 4.37 12.80 9.16
N LEU A 71 4.01 12.95 7.89
CA LEU A 71 3.91 11.83 6.96
C LEU A 71 5.31 11.35 6.60
N LEU A 72 5.62 10.10 6.91
CA LEU A 72 6.89 9.49 6.55
C LEU A 72 6.83 8.97 5.10
N PRO A 73 7.99 8.72 4.46
CA PRO A 73 8.04 8.23 3.09
C PRO A 73 7.17 6.99 2.88
N THR A 74 6.23 7.09 1.94
CA THR A 74 5.34 6.00 1.58
C THR A 74 6.10 4.96 0.75
N LYS A 75 5.91 3.68 1.05
CA LYS A 75 6.53 2.59 0.31
C LYS A 75 5.48 1.79 -0.46
N SER A 76 5.61 1.74 -1.79
CA SER A 76 4.86 0.80 -2.61
C SER A 76 5.65 -0.51 -2.74
N ILE A 77 4.97 -1.61 -2.48
CA ILE A 77 5.52 -2.97 -2.50
C ILE A 77 4.83 -3.70 -3.64
N TRP A 78 5.63 -4.12 -4.60
CA TRP A 78 5.19 -4.76 -5.83
C TRP A 78 5.67 -6.21 -5.85
N THR A 79 4.77 -7.11 -6.24
CA THR A 79 5.09 -8.51 -6.51
C THR A 79 4.27 -8.94 -7.72
N GLY A 80 4.82 -9.82 -8.53
CA GLY A 80 4.22 -10.20 -9.80
C GLY A 80 4.70 -11.58 -10.25
N LYS A 81 3.92 -12.23 -11.12
CA LYS A 81 4.29 -13.55 -11.68
C LYS A 81 5.35 -13.43 -12.77
N THR A 82 5.35 -12.33 -13.51
CA THR A 82 6.30 -12.05 -14.60
C THR A 82 7.03 -10.73 -14.33
N GLU A 83 8.16 -10.50 -14.99
CA GLU A 83 8.87 -9.22 -14.92
C GLU A 83 8.00 -8.05 -15.40
N TYR A 84 7.10 -8.31 -16.36
CA TYR A 84 6.12 -7.33 -16.87
C TYR A 84 5.03 -6.97 -15.86
N SER A 85 4.83 -7.77 -14.79
CA SER A 85 3.91 -7.45 -13.71
C SER A 85 4.51 -6.47 -12.68
N LEU A 86 5.79 -6.10 -12.82
CA LEU A 86 6.47 -5.18 -11.92
C LEU A 86 6.67 -3.81 -12.58
N PRO A 87 6.65 -2.71 -11.81
CA PRO A 87 7.01 -1.40 -12.34
C PRO A 87 8.44 -1.46 -12.87
N THR A 88 8.64 -0.96 -14.09
CA THR A 88 9.97 -0.80 -14.66
C THR A 88 10.37 0.67 -14.60
N LEU A 89 11.65 0.93 -14.30
CA LEU A 89 12.29 2.23 -14.47
C LEU A 89 12.45 2.53 -15.96
N LEU A 90 11.36 2.81 -16.66
CA LEU A 90 11.40 3.27 -18.05
C LEU A 90 10.60 4.57 -18.19
N TYR A 91 11.38 5.61 -18.50
CA TYR A 91 11.03 6.93 -19.02
C TYR A 91 10.52 6.80 -20.46
#